data_AF-A0A2N2LDI7-F1
#
_entry.id   AF-A0A2N2LDI7-F1
#
_cell.length_a   1.000
_cell.length_b   1.000
_cell.length_c   1.000
_cell.angle_alpha   90.00
_cell.angle_beta   90.00
_cell.angle_gamma   90.00
#
_symmetry.space_group_name_H-M   'P 1'
#
loop_
_entity.id
_entity.type
_entity.pdbx_description
1 polymer ?
#
loop_
_entity_poly.entity_id
_entity_poly.type
_entity_poly.pdbx_seq_one_letter_code
_entity_poly.pdbx_strand_id
1 'polypeptide(L)'
;MIFLKSLIFILWNVAFGYAALVSVKWFLFNPRPVFVFRKKLLFTPGFLVRKRDWIFDKARDLLQNYLDQAESQKAGYMAKWEKAVFDAVWEKTQFIEGWKLVPKSIKEKIHMMISTAIRDIVRNILRKTIPRMIEQYRLEMQLDDYNDKFSIDFFQRYFNRYVYKPLLIAVLIINILIGISNMVLYLIIV
;
A
#
# COMPACT_ATOMS: atom_id res chain seq x y z
N MET A 1 38.32 40.84 -1.34
CA MET A 1 37.39 40.31 -2.36
C MET A 1 37.24 38.78 -2.31
N ILE A 2 38.31 38.01 -2.11
CA ILE A 2 38.28 36.53 -2.06
C ILE A 2 37.39 35.98 -0.93
N PHE A 3 37.50 36.53 0.28
CA PHE A 3 36.69 36.14 1.43
C PHE A 3 35.17 36.38 1.24
N LEU A 4 34.79 37.45 0.53
CA LEU A 4 33.38 37.73 0.24
C LEU A 4 32.81 36.73 -0.76
N LYS A 5 33.61 36.30 -1.75
CA LYS A 5 33.24 35.26 -2.71
C LYS A 5 33.08 33.89 -2.03
N SER A 6 33.93 33.55 -1.07
CA SER A 6 33.82 32.29 -0.33
C SER A 6 32.58 32.25 0.57
N LEU A 7 32.19 33.39 1.18
CA LEU A 7 30.98 33.48 2.00
C LEU A 7 29.69 33.24 1.19
N ILE A 8 29.64 33.76 -0.04
CA ILE A 8 28.52 33.53 -0.99
C ILE A 8 28.38 32.05 -1.33
N PHE A 9 29.50 31.32 -1.41
CA PHE A 9 29.49 29.88 -1.73
C PHE A 9 28.81 29.04 -0.63
N ILE A 10 29.02 29.42 0.64
CA ILE A 10 28.35 28.79 1.78
C ILE A 10 26.84 29.02 1.71
N LEU A 11 26.42 30.27 1.47
CA LEU A 11 25.01 30.63 1.31
C LEU A 11 24.36 29.85 0.16
N TRP A 12 25.06 29.69 -0.97
CA TRP A 12 24.54 28.95 -2.11
C TRP A 12 24.36 27.46 -1.84
N ASN A 13 25.31 26.81 -1.14
CA ASN A 13 25.19 25.40 -0.74
C ASN A 13 24.01 25.19 0.21
N VAL A 14 23.84 26.07 1.20
CA VAL A 14 22.70 26.01 2.13
C VAL A 14 21.38 26.21 1.38
N ALA A 15 21.32 27.20 0.47
CA ALA A 15 20.13 27.46 -0.35
C ALA A 15 19.78 26.26 -1.23
N PHE A 16 20.78 25.61 -1.84
CA PHE A 16 20.59 24.43 -2.68
C PHE A 16 20.08 23.23 -1.87
N GLY A 17 20.68 22.95 -0.71
CA GLY A 17 20.22 21.89 0.20
C GLY A 17 18.78 22.12 0.68
N TYR A 18 18.45 23.37 1.03
CA TYR A 18 17.08 23.74 1.39
C TYR A 18 16.10 23.57 0.23
N ALA A 19 16.45 24.04 -0.97
CA ALA A 19 15.63 23.92 -2.17
C ALA A 19 15.37 22.45 -2.54
N ALA A 20 16.37 21.58 -2.40
CA ALA A 20 16.22 20.14 -2.63
C ALA A 20 15.19 19.52 -1.67
N LEU A 21 15.26 19.85 -0.37
CA LEU A 21 14.31 19.34 0.61
C LEU A 21 12.88 19.85 0.39
N VAL A 22 12.73 21.13 0.07
CA VAL A 22 11.42 21.71 -0.29
C VAL A 22 10.85 21.01 -1.52
N SER A 23 11.70 20.72 -2.53
CA SER A 23 11.29 20.01 -3.74
C SER A 23 10.83 18.59 -3.44
N VAL A 24 11.52 17.85 -2.56
CA VAL A 24 11.10 16.51 -2.11
C VAL A 24 9.77 16.58 -1.38
N LYS A 25 9.61 17.51 -0.43
CA LYS A 25 8.35 17.70 0.29
C LYS A 25 7.20 18.02 -0.67
N TRP A 26 7.43 18.92 -1.62
CA TRP A 26 6.46 19.28 -2.65
C TRP A 26 6.10 18.07 -3.51
N PHE A 27 7.09 17.30 -3.98
CA PHE A 27 6.87 16.09 -4.75
C PHE A 27 6.05 15.03 -4.00
N LEU A 28 6.25 14.89 -2.70
CA LEU A 28 5.55 13.88 -1.90
C LEU A 28 4.09 14.27 -1.61
N PHE A 29 3.87 15.53 -1.22
CA PHE A 29 2.61 15.96 -0.60
C PHE A 29 1.75 16.91 -1.44
N ASN A 30 2.19 17.34 -2.63
CA ASN A 30 1.40 18.29 -3.42
C ASN A 30 0.00 17.72 -3.77
N PRO A 31 -1.11 18.30 -3.28
CA PRO A 31 -2.43 17.72 -3.45
C PRO A 31 -3.01 17.92 -4.85
N ARG A 32 -2.53 18.92 -5.61
CA ARG A 32 -3.13 19.30 -6.90
C ARG A 32 -2.24 18.92 -8.08
N PRO A 33 -2.82 18.45 -9.20
CA PRO A 33 -2.10 18.37 -10.45
C PRO A 33 -1.72 19.78 -10.90
N VAL A 34 -0.45 19.98 -11.21
CA VAL A 34 0.08 21.27 -11.69
C VAL A 34 0.26 21.19 -13.19
N PHE A 35 -0.18 22.23 -13.88
CA PHE A 35 -0.09 22.34 -15.33
C PHE A 35 0.91 23.43 -15.69
N VAL A 36 1.89 23.09 -16.51
CA VAL A 36 2.87 24.04 -17.06
C VAL A 36 2.75 23.96 -18.57
N PHE A 37 2.52 25.08 -19.24
CA PHE A 37 2.23 25.16 -20.68
C PHE A 37 1.09 24.21 -21.13
N ARG A 38 0.00 24.13 -20.36
CA ARG A 38 -1.14 23.23 -20.58
C ARG A 38 -0.80 21.72 -20.54
N LYS A 39 0.44 21.35 -20.22
CA LYS A 39 0.84 19.95 -19.98
C LYS A 39 0.87 19.68 -18.48
N LYS A 40 0.28 18.56 -18.08
CA LYS A 40 0.32 18.10 -16.69
C LYS A 40 1.75 17.68 -16.34
N LEU A 41 2.27 18.17 -15.21
CA LEU A 41 3.53 17.67 -14.69
C LEU A 41 3.35 16.21 -14.27
N LEU A 42 4.22 15.33 -14.79
CA LEU A 42 4.23 13.88 -14.50
C LEU A 42 4.23 13.56 -13.00
N PHE A 43 4.83 14.44 -12.21
CA PHE A 43 5.07 14.27 -10.79
C PHE A 43 4.00 14.92 -9.90
N THR A 44 2.85 15.31 -10.49
CA THR A 44 1.71 15.90 -9.77
C THR A 44 0.39 15.19 -10.14
N PRO A 45 -0.51 14.88 -9.19
CA PRO A 45 -0.40 15.11 -7.74
C PRO A 45 0.76 14.33 -7.13
N GLY A 46 1.14 14.72 -5.92
CA GLY A 46 2.30 14.21 -5.23
C GLY A 46 2.26 12.70 -5.06
N PHE A 47 3.43 12.09 -4.98
CA PHE A 47 3.56 10.63 -5.00
C PHE A 47 2.76 9.95 -3.89
N LEU A 48 2.84 10.47 -2.65
CA LEU A 48 2.11 9.88 -1.51
C LEU A 48 0.60 10.06 -1.64
N VAL A 49 0.16 11.23 -2.14
CA VAL A 49 -1.25 11.50 -2.43
C VAL A 49 -1.80 10.43 -3.36
N ARG A 50 -1.17 10.30 -4.54
CA ARG A 50 -1.59 9.33 -5.57
C ARG A 50 -1.57 7.89 -5.06
N LYS A 51 -0.54 7.51 -4.28
CA LYS A 51 -0.41 6.15 -3.78
C LYS A 51 -1.44 5.84 -2.70
N ARG A 52 -1.71 6.77 -1.81
CA ARG A 52 -2.75 6.63 -0.78
C ARG A 52 -4.12 6.47 -1.43
N ASP A 53 -4.49 7.37 -2.35
CA ASP A 53 -5.78 7.31 -3.02
C ASP A 53 -5.93 5.99 -3.79
N TRP A 54 -4.89 5.58 -4.52
CA TRP A 54 -4.87 4.30 -5.20
C TRP A 54 -5.06 3.09 -4.26
N ILE A 55 -4.48 3.11 -3.05
CA ILE A 55 -4.67 2.02 -2.07
C ILE A 55 -6.12 1.96 -1.60
N PHE A 56 -6.71 3.10 -1.25
CA PHE A 56 -8.10 3.15 -0.77
C PHE A 56 -9.09 2.78 -1.86
N ASP A 57 -8.90 3.29 -3.07
CA ASP A 57 -9.72 2.91 -4.23
C ASP A 57 -9.58 1.41 -4.51
N LYS A 58 -8.35 0.88 -4.45
CA LYS A 58 -8.14 -0.56 -4.65
C LYS A 58 -8.79 -1.40 -3.56
N ALA A 59 -8.81 -0.93 -2.32
CA ALA A 59 -9.48 -1.61 -1.23
C ALA A 59 -11.01 -1.60 -1.42
N ARG A 60 -11.59 -0.47 -1.83
CA ARG A 60 -13.02 -0.37 -2.20
C ARG A 60 -13.36 -1.31 -3.34
N ASP A 61 -12.58 -1.27 -4.42
CA ASP A 61 -12.76 -2.14 -5.58
C ASP A 61 -12.71 -3.62 -5.17
N LEU A 62 -11.74 -4.02 -4.33
CA LEU A 62 -11.62 -5.41 -3.89
C LEU A 62 -12.81 -5.84 -3.05
N LEU A 63 -13.28 -4.98 -2.16
CA LEU A 63 -14.45 -5.25 -1.32
C LEU A 63 -15.72 -5.37 -2.16
N GLN A 64 -15.95 -4.43 -3.08
CA GLN A 64 -17.09 -4.46 -3.98
C GLN A 64 -17.07 -5.69 -4.90
N ASN A 65 -15.92 -5.96 -5.55
CA ASN A 65 -15.74 -7.17 -6.36
C ASN A 65 -16.00 -8.45 -5.56
N TYR A 66 -15.68 -8.45 -4.26
CA TYR A 66 -16.00 -9.56 -3.36
C TYR A 66 -17.49 -9.74 -3.13
N LEU A 67 -18.21 -8.67 -2.82
CA LEU A 67 -19.65 -8.73 -2.62
C LEU A 67 -20.36 -9.15 -3.92
N ASP A 68 -19.97 -8.59 -5.06
CA ASP A 68 -20.54 -8.94 -6.38
C ASP A 68 -20.33 -10.43 -6.73
N GLN A 69 -19.15 -10.99 -6.41
CA GLN A 69 -18.90 -12.43 -6.60
C GLN A 69 -19.57 -13.32 -5.56
N ALA A 70 -19.79 -12.81 -4.35
CA ALA A 70 -20.54 -13.53 -3.32
C ALA A 70 -21.99 -13.76 -3.77
N GLU A 71 -22.62 -12.73 -4.33
CA GLU A 71 -24.00 -12.75 -4.82
C GLU A 71 -24.15 -13.57 -6.11
N SER A 72 -23.19 -13.48 -7.04
CA SER A 72 -23.30 -14.18 -8.33
C SER A 72 -22.88 -15.66 -8.25
N GLN A 73 -23.74 -16.56 -8.74
CA GLN A 73 -23.42 -18.00 -8.81
C GLN A 73 -22.43 -18.38 -9.94
N LYS A 74 -21.98 -17.42 -10.75
CA LYS A 74 -21.19 -17.67 -11.97
C LYS A 74 -19.69 -17.82 -11.68
N ALA A 75 -18.98 -18.35 -12.68
CA ALA A 75 -17.55 -18.60 -12.65
C ALA A 75 -16.74 -17.34 -12.26
N GLY A 76 -15.91 -17.48 -11.23
CA GLY A 76 -15.10 -16.41 -10.63
C GLY A 76 -14.03 -16.99 -9.72
N TYR A 77 -13.32 -16.16 -8.94
CA TYR A 77 -12.32 -16.68 -8.01
C TYR A 77 -12.96 -17.44 -6.84
N MET A 78 -14.20 -17.10 -6.43
CA MET A 78 -14.91 -17.87 -5.41
C MET A 78 -15.14 -19.32 -5.82
N ALA A 79 -15.58 -19.55 -7.06
CA ALA A 79 -15.74 -20.91 -7.58
C ALA A 79 -14.39 -21.66 -7.65
N LYS A 80 -13.30 -20.96 -7.97
CA LYS A 80 -11.94 -21.55 -7.93
C LYS A 80 -11.53 -21.94 -6.51
N TRP A 81 -11.86 -21.12 -5.51
CA TRP A 81 -11.57 -21.41 -4.10
C TRP A 81 -12.40 -22.57 -3.58
N GLU A 82 -13.71 -22.60 -3.90
CA GLU A 82 -14.58 -23.73 -3.56
C GLU A 82 -14.03 -25.04 -4.16
N LYS A 83 -13.60 -25.01 -5.43
CA LYS A 83 -12.97 -26.17 -6.06
C LYS A 83 -11.64 -26.56 -5.40
N ALA A 84 -10.77 -25.59 -5.13
CA ALA A 84 -9.49 -25.85 -4.48
C ALA A 84 -9.67 -26.47 -3.08
N VAL A 85 -10.69 -26.04 -2.33
CA VAL A 85 -11.05 -26.64 -1.04
C VAL A 85 -11.53 -28.07 -1.24
N PHE A 86 -12.40 -28.32 -2.21
CA PHE A 86 -12.84 -29.67 -2.53
C PHE A 86 -11.65 -30.58 -2.87
N ASP A 87 -10.77 -30.15 -3.78
CA ASP A 87 -9.61 -30.92 -4.23
C ASP A 87 -8.64 -31.20 -3.06
N ALA A 88 -8.40 -30.20 -2.20
CA ALA A 88 -7.55 -30.36 -1.01
C ALA A 88 -8.15 -31.33 0.01
N VAL A 89 -9.45 -31.27 0.26
CA VAL A 89 -10.13 -32.21 1.18
C VAL A 89 -10.12 -33.61 0.60
N TRP A 90 -10.34 -33.74 -0.71
CA TRP A 90 -10.29 -35.02 -1.41
C TRP A 90 -8.94 -35.71 -1.25
N GLU A 91 -7.85 -34.97 -1.46
CA GLU A 91 -6.48 -35.46 -1.24
C GLU A 91 -6.26 -35.87 0.22
N LYS A 92 -6.70 -35.05 1.18
CA LYS A 92 -6.56 -35.35 2.61
C LYS A 92 -7.40 -36.51 3.09
N THR A 93 -8.44 -36.91 2.36
CA THR A 93 -9.31 -38.04 2.71
C THR A 93 -8.89 -39.35 2.07
N GLN A 94 -7.78 -39.37 1.31
CA GLN A 94 -7.23 -40.61 0.71
C GLN A 94 -6.87 -41.71 1.70
N PHE A 95 -6.69 -41.40 3.00
CA PHE A 95 -6.48 -42.42 4.03
C PHE A 95 -7.64 -43.44 4.11
N ILE A 96 -8.84 -43.07 3.66
CA ILE A 96 -10.03 -43.93 3.60
C ILE A 96 -9.83 -45.11 2.62
N GLU A 97 -8.96 -44.95 1.61
CA GLU A 97 -8.60 -46.02 0.69
C GLU A 97 -7.95 -47.22 1.39
N GLY A 98 -7.24 -46.97 2.51
CA GLY A 98 -6.58 -47.99 3.33
C GLY A 98 -7.52 -48.91 4.10
N TRP A 99 -8.83 -48.63 4.15
CA TRP A 99 -9.78 -49.42 4.95
C TRP A 99 -10.08 -50.78 4.30
N LYS A 100 -9.50 -51.86 4.81
CA LYS A 100 -9.59 -53.20 4.20
C LYS A 100 -11.01 -53.77 4.11
N LEU A 101 -11.90 -53.41 5.04
CA LEU A 101 -13.24 -53.99 5.16
C LEU A 101 -14.33 -53.23 4.40
N VAL A 102 -13.99 -52.11 3.75
CA VAL A 102 -14.98 -51.25 3.09
C VAL A 102 -14.89 -51.40 1.56
N PRO A 103 -16.00 -51.74 0.87
CA PRO A 103 -16.07 -51.78 -0.58
C PRO A 103 -15.66 -50.43 -1.22
N LYS A 104 -15.01 -50.49 -2.40
CA LYS A 104 -14.57 -49.29 -3.14
C LYS A 104 -15.70 -48.28 -3.38
N SER A 105 -16.91 -48.75 -3.68
CA SER A 105 -18.09 -47.90 -3.89
C SER A 105 -18.53 -47.12 -2.64
N ILE A 106 -18.32 -47.69 -1.44
CA ILE A 106 -18.63 -47.01 -0.18
C ILE A 106 -17.53 -46.01 0.16
N LYS A 107 -16.26 -46.36 -0.06
CA LYS A 107 -15.13 -45.44 0.11
C LYS A 107 -15.29 -44.18 -0.72
N GLU A 108 -15.58 -44.34 -2.01
CA GLU A 108 -15.82 -43.24 -2.94
C GLU A 108 -16.99 -42.34 -2.49
N LYS A 109 -18.09 -42.96 -2.03
CA LYS A 109 -19.23 -42.21 -1.47
C LYS A 109 -18.85 -41.41 -0.24
N ILE A 110 -18.06 -41.96 0.67
CA ILE A 110 -17.60 -41.26 1.88
C ILE A 110 -16.70 -40.09 1.47
N HIS A 111 -15.75 -40.33 0.57
CA HIS A 111 -14.87 -39.31 -0.03
C HIS A 111 -15.66 -38.13 -0.60
N MET A 112 -16.64 -38.44 -1.44
CA MET A 112 -17.50 -37.46 -2.09
C MET A 112 -18.38 -36.73 -1.09
N MET A 113 -18.92 -37.44 -0.10
CA MET A 113 -19.74 -36.83 0.95
C MET A 113 -18.94 -35.84 1.80
N ILE A 114 -17.75 -36.22 2.27
CA ILE A 114 -16.91 -35.34 3.10
C ILE A 114 -16.46 -34.11 2.30
N SER A 115 -15.95 -34.33 1.10
CA SER A 115 -15.43 -33.25 0.24
C SER A 115 -16.53 -32.27 -0.17
N THR A 116 -17.72 -32.79 -0.49
CA THR A 116 -18.90 -31.97 -0.81
C THR A 116 -19.38 -31.20 0.42
N ALA A 117 -19.49 -31.86 1.58
CA ALA A 117 -19.95 -31.20 2.81
C ALA A 117 -19.02 -30.05 3.21
N ILE A 118 -17.71 -30.25 3.19
CA ILE A 118 -16.73 -29.19 3.54
C ILE A 118 -16.77 -28.06 2.51
N ARG A 119 -16.81 -28.39 1.21
CA ARG A 119 -16.99 -27.38 0.15
C ARG A 119 -18.24 -26.54 0.38
N ASP A 120 -19.37 -27.15 0.70
CA ASP A 120 -20.64 -26.46 0.88
C ASP A 120 -20.66 -25.62 2.17
N ILE A 121 -20.00 -26.07 3.24
CA ILE A 121 -19.75 -25.25 4.44
C ILE A 121 -18.95 -24.00 4.06
N VAL A 122 -17.82 -24.17 3.38
CA VAL A 122 -16.96 -23.05 2.96
C VAL A 122 -17.71 -22.11 2.02
N ARG A 123 -18.48 -22.66 1.07
CA ARG A 123 -19.34 -21.87 0.18
C ARG A 123 -20.32 -21.00 0.96
N ASN A 124 -20.99 -21.55 1.97
CA ASN A 124 -21.90 -20.78 2.82
C ASN A 124 -21.17 -19.71 3.63
N ILE A 125 -19.97 -20.02 4.16
CA ILE A 125 -19.17 -19.03 4.89
C ILE A 125 -18.77 -17.88 3.95
N LEU A 126 -18.16 -18.18 2.80
CA LEU A 126 -17.66 -17.18 1.85
C LEU A 126 -18.78 -16.33 1.26
N ARG A 127 -19.93 -16.94 0.92
CA ARG A 127 -21.00 -16.25 0.19
C ARG A 127 -22.12 -15.68 1.05
N LYS A 128 -22.23 -16.08 2.32
CA LYS A 128 -23.31 -15.61 3.20
C LYS A 128 -22.77 -15.04 4.50
N THR A 129 -21.90 -15.77 5.20
CA THR A 129 -21.39 -15.32 6.50
C THR A 129 -20.49 -14.10 6.36
N ILE A 130 -19.50 -14.15 5.46
CA ILE A 130 -18.56 -13.04 5.27
C ILE A 130 -19.28 -11.78 4.75
N PRO A 131 -20.13 -11.82 3.70
CA PRO A 131 -20.88 -10.64 3.27
C PRO A 131 -21.75 -10.04 4.38
N ARG A 132 -22.47 -10.88 5.14
CA ARG A 132 -23.24 -10.40 6.30
C ARG A 132 -22.37 -9.73 7.35
N MET A 133 -21.17 -10.28 7.61
CA MET A 133 -20.22 -9.62 8.51
C MET A 133 -19.74 -8.28 7.94
N ILE A 134 -19.40 -8.22 6.65
CA ILE A 134 -18.99 -6.97 5.97
C ILE A 134 -20.07 -5.88 6.16
N GLU A 135 -21.33 -6.22 5.93
CA GLU A 135 -22.48 -5.34 6.12
C GLU A 135 -22.69 -4.97 7.60
N GLN A 136 -22.69 -5.95 8.51
CA GLN A 136 -22.95 -5.74 9.93
C GLN A 136 -21.88 -4.87 10.59
N TYR A 137 -20.60 -5.08 10.24
CA TYR A 137 -19.49 -4.26 10.71
C TYR A 137 -19.36 -2.95 9.95
N ARG A 138 -20.21 -2.71 8.94
CA ARG A 138 -20.20 -1.51 8.09
C ARG A 138 -18.78 -1.22 7.57
N LEU A 139 -18.10 -2.24 7.05
CA LEU A 139 -16.70 -2.10 6.67
C LEU A 139 -16.48 -1.04 5.60
N GLU A 140 -17.48 -0.77 4.74
CA GLU A 140 -17.45 0.37 3.80
C GLU A 140 -17.33 1.72 4.54
N MET A 141 -18.19 1.95 5.54
CA MET A 141 -18.16 3.16 6.37
C MET A 141 -16.86 3.24 7.19
N GLN A 142 -16.36 2.11 7.69
CA GLN A 142 -15.05 2.09 8.36
C GLN A 142 -13.91 2.42 7.40
N LEU A 143 -13.97 1.95 6.15
CA LEU A 143 -12.97 2.24 5.14
C LEU A 143 -12.94 3.75 4.82
N ASP A 144 -14.11 4.38 4.78
CA ASP A 144 -14.23 5.84 4.64
C ASP A 144 -13.70 6.58 5.87
N ASP A 145 -14.02 6.12 7.08
CA ASP A 145 -13.44 6.67 8.31
C ASP A 145 -11.91 6.54 8.34
N TYR A 146 -11.37 5.41 7.87
CA TYR A 146 -9.93 5.20 7.74
C TYR A 146 -9.32 6.09 6.68
N ASN A 147 -10.01 6.27 5.56
CA ASN A 147 -9.61 7.21 4.52
C ASN A 147 -9.42 8.59 5.17
N ASP A 148 -10.39 9.07 5.92
CA ASP A 148 -10.33 10.40 6.56
C ASP A 148 -9.26 10.50 7.67
N LYS A 149 -9.14 9.47 8.52
CA LYS A 149 -8.10 9.40 9.56
C LYS A 149 -6.70 9.38 8.97
N PHE A 150 -6.49 8.61 7.90
CA PHE A 150 -5.26 8.55 7.12
C PHE A 150 -5.26 9.58 5.97
N SER A 151 -5.73 10.78 6.28
CA SER A 151 -5.65 11.93 5.39
C SER A 151 -4.20 12.30 5.07
N ILE A 152 -3.99 12.90 3.91
CA ILE A 152 -2.67 13.40 3.51
C ILE A 152 -2.13 14.43 4.51
N ASP A 153 -3.00 15.19 5.16
CA ASP A 153 -2.63 16.13 6.22
C ASP A 153 -2.06 15.43 7.45
N PHE A 154 -2.57 14.24 7.80
CA PHE A 154 -1.98 13.42 8.86
C PHE A 154 -0.54 13.01 8.49
N PHE A 155 -0.34 12.44 7.30
CA PHE A 155 0.98 12.04 6.82
C PHE A 155 1.94 13.22 6.70
N GLN A 156 1.47 14.36 6.20
CA GLN A 156 2.26 15.57 6.07
C GLN A 156 2.70 16.11 7.44
N ARG A 157 1.80 16.12 8.45
CA ARG A 157 2.15 16.52 9.82
C ARG A 157 3.19 15.59 10.43
N TYR A 158 3.00 14.28 10.28
CA TYR A 158 3.94 13.28 10.78
C TYR A 158 5.31 13.40 10.10
N PHE A 159 5.34 13.44 8.76
CA PHE A 159 6.56 13.66 7.98
C PHE A 159 7.26 14.95 8.38
N ASN A 160 6.52 16.05 8.54
CA ASN A 160 7.12 17.32 8.94
C ASN A 160 7.80 17.25 10.31
N ARG A 161 7.18 16.55 11.28
CA ARG A 161 7.70 16.43 12.64
C ARG A 161 8.91 15.51 12.72
N TYR A 162 8.83 14.32 12.13
CA TYR A 162 9.81 13.25 12.36
C TYR A 162 10.86 13.10 11.26
N VAL A 163 10.58 13.56 10.04
CA VAL A 163 11.48 13.37 8.90
C VAL A 163 12.01 14.72 8.41
N TYR A 164 11.12 15.62 7.98
CA TYR A 164 11.51 16.88 7.36
C TYR A 164 12.34 17.77 8.28
N LYS A 165 11.91 17.99 9.54
CA LYS A 165 12.63 18.85 10.49
C LYS A 165 14.03 18.30 10.82
N PRO A 166 14.20 17.04 11.24
CA PRO A 166 15.52 16.47 11.46
C PRO A 166 16.40 16.48 10.21
N LEU A 167 15.83 16.10 9.06
CA LEU A 167 16.55 16.08 7.78
C LEU A 167 16.99 17.48 7.35
N LEU A 168 16.16 18.49 7.57
CA LEU A 168 16.50 19.90 7.32
C LEU A 168 17.69 20.32 8.16
N ILE A 169 17.69 20.01 9.46
CA ILE A 169 18.82 20.31 10.35
C ILE A 169 20.09 19.59 9.87
N ALA A 170 19.99 18.30 9.56
CA ALA A 170 21.12 17.51 9.08
C ALA A 170 21.70 18.08 7.78
N VAL A 171 20.85 18.39 6.80
CA VAL A 171 21.25 18.98 5.51
C VAL A 171 21.88 20.36 5.71
N LEU A 172 21.36 21.18 6.63
CA LEU A 172 21.95 22.48 6.94
C LEU A 172 23.36 22.34 7.52
N ILE A 173 23.54 21.46 8.51
CA ILE A 173 24.84 21.19 9.13
C ILE A 173 25.84 20.68 8.08
N ILE A 174 25.44 19.69 7.27
CA ILE A 174 26.30 19.11 6.24
C ILE A 174 26.70 20.18 5.20
N ASN A 175 25.75 20.98 4.71
CA ASN A 175 26.06 22.02 3.71
C ASN A 175 26.94 23.15 4.28
N ILE A 176 26.77 23.50 5.56
CA ILE A 176 27.67 24.44 6.25
C ILE A 176 29.08 23.86 6.34
N LEU A 177 29.23 22.61 6.79
CA LEU A 177 30.54 21.94 6.90
C LEU A 177 31.25 21.83 5.54
N ILE A 178 30.51 21.47 4.49
CA ILE A 178 31.02 21.48 3.11
C ILE A 178 31.43 22.89 2.69
N GLY A 179 30.59 23.89 2.98
CA GLY A 179 30.88 25.29 2.69
C GLY A 179 32.17 25.79 3.36
N ILE A 180 32.36 25.47 4.65
CA ILE A 180 33.58 25.82 5.40
C ILE A 180 34.79 25.07 4.83
N SER A 181 34.66 23.77 4.55
CA SER A 181 35.74 22.96 3.97
C SER A 181 36.18 23.51 2.61
N ASN A 182 35.24 23.86 1.75
CA ASN A 182 35.52 24.48 0.45
C ASN A 182 36.17 25.85 0.58
N MET A 183 35.76 26.65 1.57
CA MET A 183 36.39 27.94 1.86
C MET A 183 37.84 27.78 2.33
N VAL A 184 38.12 26.82 3.22
CA VAL A 184 39.48 26.50 3.68
C VAL A 184 40.35 26.03 2.51
N LEU A 185 39.85 25.11 1.68
CA LEU A 185 40.55 24.65 0.48
C LEU A 185 40.84 25.81 -0.48
N TYR A 186 39.87 26.70 -0.71
CA TYR A 186 40.06 27.85 -1.60
C TYR A 186 41.11 28.84 -1.07
N LEU A 187 41.20 29.03 0.25
CA LEU A 187 42.22 29.86 0.88
C LEU A 187 43.62 29.23 0.89
N ILE A 188 43.73 27.90 0.75
CA ILE A 188 45.02 27.20 0.65
C ILE A 188 45.52 27.16 -0.79
N ILE A 189 44.61 27.04 -1.76
CA ILE A 189 44.95 26.91 -3.19
C ILE A 189 45.25 28.27 -3.84
N VAL A 190 44.66 29.36 -3.33
CA VAL A 190 44.86 30.75 -3.81
C VAL A 190 45.90 31.46 -2.96
#